data_AF-A0A143PRU3-F1
#
_entry.id   AF-A0A143PRU3-F1
#
_cell.length_a   1.000
_cell.length_b   1.000
_cell.length_c   1.000
_cell.angle_alpha   90.00
_cell.angle_beta   90.00
_cell.angle_gamma   90.00
#
_symmetry.space_group_name_H-M   'P 1'
#
loop_
_entity.id
_entity.type
_entity.pdbx_description
1 polymer ?
#
loop_
_entity_poly.entity_id
_entity_poly.type
_entity_poly.pdbx_seq_one_letter_code
_entity_poly.pdbx_strand_id
1 'polypeptide(L)'
;MPATPMATSPARLLTSVLVCLVSLATGLRASAQETNVIHLFNGKDLSGFYTWLVGDHRADPDRVFSVVGAVDGAPAIRISGQKYGGIATTQEFESYHLVVEFRWGSVTWPPRLALARDSGVLVHCQGPDGNTGKDFNGPWMRSIEAQIIEGGVGDFIVVAGSDETGARLSPEMGATVSPDRLGFFRYDPNGTPRVFTGGQRINWSGRDVDRGSAPIGFRGVADVEGHGLEWTRLEVVVEPDRITNIVNGHV
;
A
#
# COMPACT_ATOMS: atom_id res chain seq x y z
N MET A 1 7.89 -78.45 67.72
CA MET A 1 6.54 -79.07 67.83
C MET A 1 5.52 -77.95 67.96
N PRO A 2 4.31 -78.01 67.38
CA PRO A 2 3.82 -78.70 66.17
C PRO A 2 3.27 -77.67 65.12
N ALA A 3 3.38 -77.95 63.82
CA ALA A 3 2.34 -78.48 62.91
C ALA A 3 1.47 -77.42 62.19
N THR A 4 1.62 -77.46 60.85
CA THR A 4 0.77 -77.11 59.69
C THR A 4 -0.75 -77.38 59.84
N PRO A 5 -1.66 -77.11 58.85
CA PRO A 5 -1.62 -76.30 57.60
C PRO A 5 -2.96 -75.54 57.30
N MET A 6 -3.13 -75.09 56.04
CA MET A 6 -4.36 -74.80 55.24
C MET A 6 -4.46 -73.35 54.78
N ALA A 7 -4.80 -72.99 53.54
CA ALA A 7 -5.08 -73.73 52.31
C ALA A 7 -5.01 -72.72 51.13
N THR A 8 -4.71 -73.25 49.94
CA THR A 8 -4.92 -72.74 48.57
C THR A 8 -6.25 -71.98 48.40
N SER A 9 -6.50 -70.98 47.54
CA SER A 9 -6.15 -70.66 46.13
C SER A 9 -6.97 -69.38 45.76
N PRO A 10 -7.12 -68.91 44.50
CA PRO A 10 -6.16 -68.39 43.53
C PRO A 10 -6.50 -66.96 43.00
N ALA A 11 -5.59 -66.43 42.19
CA ALA A 11 -5.81 -65.61 40.99
C ALA A 11 -6.60 -64.27 41.08
N ARG A 12 -5.91 -63.19 40.69
CA ARG A 12 -6.14 -62.52 39.40
C ARG A 12 -5.01 -61.52 39.14
N LEU A 13 -4.13 -61.86 38.21
CA LEU A 13 -3.17 -60.94 37.60
C LEU A 13 -3.97 -60.01 36.67
N LEU A 14 -4.05 -58.72 37.00
CA LEU A 14 -4.48 -57.68 36.07
C LEU A 14 -3.22 -57.01 35.53
N THR A 15 -2.84 -57.40 34.32
CA THR A 15 -1.74 -56.83 33.56
C THR A 15 -2.14 -55.43 33.10
N SER A 16 -1.68 -54.39 33.80
CA SER A 16 -1.83 -53.01 33.33
C SER A 16 -0.88 -52.76 32.16
N VAL A 17 -1.44 -52.65 30.96
CA VAL A 17 -0.73 -52.20 29.76
C VAL A 17 -0.55 -50.69 29.86
N LEU A 18 0.68 -50.24 30.12
CA LEU A 18 1.08 -48.84 30.04
C LEU A 18 1.34 -48.51 28.56
N VAL A 19 0.37 -47.86 27.90
CA VAL A 19 0.55 -47.32 26.55
C VAL A 19 1.35 -46.02 26.64
N CYS A 20 2.62 -46.07 26.25
CA CYS A 20 3.43 -44.87 26.00
C CYS A 20 2.90 -44.13 24.76
N LEU A 21 2.11 -43.08 24.98
CA LEU A 21 1.80 -42.08 23.97
C LEU A 21 3.02 -41.15 23.81
N VAL A 22 3.88 -41.46 22.85
CA VAL A 22 4.89 -40.52 22.36
C VAL A 22 4.17 -39.54 21.44
N SER A 23 3.84 -38.36 21.96
CA SER A 23 3.32 -37.25 21.18
C SER A 23 4.42 -36.73 20.24
N LEU A 24 4.38 -37.14 18.98
CA LEU A 24 5.12 -36.47 17.90
C LEU A 24 4.48 -35.09 17.72
N ALA A 25 4.98 -34.09 18.44
CA ALA A 25 4.72 -32.70 18.12
C ALA A 25 5.46 -32.38 16.81
N THR A 26 4.79 -32.57 15.67
CA THR A 26 5.19 -31.96 14.41
C THR A 26 5.00 -30.45 14.56
N GLY A 27 6.01 -29.77 15.08
CA GLY A 27 6.07 -28.32 15.03
C GLY A 27 6.06 -27.92 13.55
N LEU A 28 4.96 -27.32 13.10
CA LEU A 28 5.01 -26.47 11.92
C LEU A 28 6.04 -25.40 12.26
N ARG A 29 7.25 -25.54 11.71
CA ARG A 29 8.15 -24.41 11.58
C ARG A 29 7.43 -23.46 10.65
N ALA A 30 6.84 -22.40 11.20
CA ALA A 30 6.60 -21.19 10.43
C ALA A 30 7.95 -20.85 9.80
N SER A 31 8.05 -21.02 8.48
CA SER A 31 9.17 -20.50 7.72
C SER A 31 9.17 -19.01 7.99
N ALA A 32 10.11 -18.53 8.80
CA ALA A 32 10.42 -17.11 8.84
C ALA A 32 10.86 -16.76 7.42
N GLN A 33 9.96 -16.14 6.66
CA GLN A 33 10.24 -15.66 5.32
C GLN A 33 11.45 -14.73 5.45
N GLU A 34 12.59 -15.12 4.90
CA GLU A 34 13.73 -14.21 4.76
C GLU A 34 13.23 -13.04 3.91
N THR A 35 12.91 -11.93 4.57
CA THR A 35 12.55 -10.70 3.88
C THR A 35 13.83 -10.14 3.31
N ASN A 36 14.10 -10.42 2.04
CA ASN A 36 15.10 -9.69 1.25
C ASN A 36 14.63 -8.24 1.13
N VAL A 37 14.97 -7.41 2.12
CA VAL A 37 14.64 -5.98 2.13
C VAL A 37 15.43 -5.29 1.03
N ILE A 38 14.73 -4.62 0.12
CA ILE A 38 15.32 -3.79 -0.93
C ILE A 38 15.14 -2.33 -0.53
N HIS A 39 16.25 -1.62 -0.34
CA HIS A 39 16.23 -0.18 -0.10
C HIS A 39 16.15 0.56 -1.44
N LEU A 40 14.94 0.98 -1.83
CA LEU A 40 14.73 1.73 -3.09
C LEU A 40 15.43 3.09 -3.07
N PHE A 41 15.40 3.79 -1.94
CA PHE A 41 16.15 5.03 -1.73
C PHE A 41 17.40 4.77 -0.90
N ASN A 42 18.56 5.17 -1.42
CA ASN A 42 19.88 4.91 -0.82
C ASN A 42 20.34 6.00 0.17
N GLY A 43 19.52 7.03 0.42
CA GLY A 43 19.85 8.16 1.31
C GLY A 43 20.77 9.22 0.69
N LYS A 44 21.17 9.08 -0.58
CA LYS A 44 22.18 9.93 -1.22
C LYS A 44 21.70 10.56 -2.52
N ASP A 45 21.08 9.77 -3.38
CA ASP A 45 20.67 10.18 -4.72
C ASP A 45 19.46 9.37 -5.21
N LEU A 46 19.06 9.64 -6.45
CA LEU A 46 17.92 8.99 -7.11
C LEU A 46 18.36 7.84 -8.05
N SER A 47 19.54 7.23 -7.87
CA SER A 47 20.05 6.20 -8.78
C SER A 47 19.15 4.96 -8.95
N GLY A 48 18.27 4.68 -7.99
CA GLY A 48 17.23 3.64 -8.10
C GLY A 48 16.01 4.03 -8.94
N PHE A 49 15.95 5.28 -9.41
CA PHE A 49 14.79 5.87 -10.05
C PHE A 49 15.15 6.62 -11.34
N TYR A 50 14.15 6.81 -12.20
CA TYR A 50 14.18 7.84 -13.24
C TYR A 50 13.04 8.84 -13.02
N THR A 51 13.19 10.05 -13.56
CA THR A 51 12.18 11.11 -13.46
C THR A 51 11.27 11.12 -14.68
N TRP A 52 10.03 11.55 -14.48
CA TRP A 52 9.09 11.86 -15.55
C TRP A 52 8.31 13.13 -15.20
N LEU A 53 8.26 14.09 -16.12
CA LEU A 53 7.51 15.34 -16.01
C LEU A 53 6.67 15.58 -17.27
N VAL A 54 5.49 16.16 -17.10
CA VAL A 54 4.70 16.69 -18.22
C VAL A 54 5.51 17.77 -18.93
N GLY A 55 5.66 17.66 -20.24
CA GLY A 55 6.41 18.60 -21.08
C GLY A 55 7.92 18.32 -21.15
N ASP A 56 8.58 18.08 -20.02
CA ASP A 56 10.04 17.85 -19.97
C ASP A 56 10.44 16.36 -20.03
N HIS A 57 9.46 15.46 -19.85
CA HIS A 57 9.65 14.01 -19.86
C HIS A 57 10.73 13.58 -18.88
N ARG A 58 11.80 12.93 -19.34
CA ARG A 58 12.89 12.43 -18.50
C ARG A 58 13.85 13.52 -18.02
N ALA A 59 13.72 14.76 -18.50
CA ALA A 59 14.49 15.88 -17.99
C ALA A 59 13.80 16.50 -16.75
N ASP A 60 14.61 17.00 -15.82
CA ASP A 60 14.14 17.76 -14.64
C ASP A 60 14.93 19.07 -14.50
N PRO A 61 14.71 20.05 -15.38
CA PRO A 61 15.48 21.31 -15.37
C PRO A 61 15.22 22.16 -14.11
N ASP A 62 14.04 22.02 -13.50
CA ASP A 62 13.61 22.79 -12.33
C ASP A 62 13.94 22.10 -11.01
N ARG A 63 14.53 20.90 -11.05
CA ARG A 63 14.86 20.08 -9.87
C ARG A 63 13.62 19.83 -9.01
N VAL A 64 12.51 19.50 -9.68
CA VAL A 64 11.26 19.07 -9.05
C VAL A 64 11.52 17.89 -8.12
N PHE A 65 12.42 16.99 -8.52
CA PHE A 65 12.87 15.86 -7.73
C PHE A 65 14.30 16.12 -7.25
N SER A 66 14.50 16.10 -5.94
CA SER A 66 15.80 16.33 -5.33
C SER A 66 15.98 15.50 -4.06
N VAL A 67 17.22 15.41 -3.56
CA VAL A 67 17.52 14.84 -2.25
C VAL A 67 17.91 15.97 -1.32
N VAL A 68 17.26 16.02 -0.15
CA VAL A 68 17.64 16.92 0.94
C VAL A 68 18.40 16.12 1.99
N GLY A 69 19.49 16.69 2.50
CA GLY A 69 20.41 15.96 3.39
C GLY A 69 19.93 15.78 4.82
N ALA A 70 18.97 16.59 5.28
CA ALA A 70 18.41 16.49 6.62
C ALA A 70 16.98 17.03 6.69
N VAL A 71 16.04 16.12 6.94
CA VAL A 71 14.69 16.38 7.43
C VAL A 71 14.56 15.54 8.68
N ASP A 72 14.40 16.19 9.83
CA ASP A 72 14.38 15.54 11.16
C ASP A 72 15.59 14.61 11.41
N GLY A 73 16.75 15.00 10.88
CA GLY A 73 18.02 14.29 11.07
C GLY A 73 18.34 13.20 10.05
N ALA A 74 17.47 12.94 9.07
CA ALA A 74 17.67 11.94 8.02
C ALA A 74 17.56 12.53 6.60
N PRO A 75 18.22 11.94 5.58
CA PRO A 75 18.02 12.35 4.20
C PRO A 75 16.62 11.97 3.70
N ALA A 76 16.05 12.75 2.80
CA ALA A 76 14.75 12.48 2.19
C ALA A 76 14.71 12.89 0.72
N ILE A 77 13.87 12.20 -0.05
CA ILE A 77 13.47 12.67 -1.38
C ILE A 77 12.51 13.85 -1.18
N ARG A 78 12.81 14.98 -1.81
CA ARG A 78 11.95 16.15 -1.88
C ARG A 78 11.33 16.23 -3.27
N ILE A 79 10.01 16.22 -3.29
CA ILE A 79 9.20 16.47 -4.49
C ILE A 79 8.59 17.87 -4.35
N SER A 80 8.94 18.82 -5.23
CA SER A 80 8.50 20.21 -5.12
C SER A 80 7.03 20.42 -5.48
N GLY A 81 6.47 19.53 -6.31
CA GLY A 81 5.12 19.63 -6.86
C GLY A 81 4.92 20.76 -7.88
N GLN A 82 5.99 21.41 -8.34
CA GLN A 82 5.91 22.55 -9.28
C GLN A 82 5.42 22.15 -10.68
N LYS A 83 5.73 20.93 -11.10
CA LYS A 83 5.26 20.31 -12.35
C LYS A 83 4.64 18.95 -12.03
N TYR A 84 3.65 18.56 -12.81
CA TYR A 84 3.06 17.23 -12.70
C TYR A 84 4.01 16.18 -13.24
N GLY A 85 4.11 15.06 -12.53
CA GLY A 85 5.01 13.96 -12.85
C GLY A 85 5.38 13.17 -11.61
N GLY A 86 6.40 12.32 -11.73
CA GLY A 86 6.88 11.50 -10.62
C GLY A 86 8.29 10.97 -10.85
N ILE A 87 8.73 10.19 -9.87
CA ILE A 87 9.86 9.27 -10.03
C ILE A 87 9.33 7.85 -10.15
N ALA A 88 9.96 7.04 -10.98
CA ALA A 88 9.62 5.64 -11.18
C ALA A 88 10.86 4.78 -10.96
N THR A 89 10.67 3.58 -10.39
CA THR A 89 11.75 2.63 -10.20
C THR A 89 12.32 2.20 -11.55
N THR A 90 13.62 1.99 -11.61
CA THR A 90 14.26 1.41 -12.82
C THR A 90 14.04 -0.09 -12.91
N GLN A 91 13.70 -0.73 -11.79
CA GLN A 91 13.35 -2.14 -11.70
C GLN A 91 11.83 -2.32 -11.63
N GLU A 92 11.37 -3.47 -12.11
CA GLU A 92 9.99 -3.93 -12.01
C GLU A 92 9.85 -4.95 -10.89
N PHE A 93 8.69 -4.94 -10.23
CA PHE A 93 8.38 -5.84 -9.13
C PHE A 93 6.97 -6.39 -9.31
N GLU A 94 6.79 -7.67 -8.99
CA GLU A 94 5.50 -8.36 -9.12
C GLU A 94 4.73 -8.39 -7.80
N SER A 95 5.27 -9.09 -6.78
CA SER A 95 4.72 -9.17 -5.43
C SER A 95 5.70 -8.62 -4.41
N TYR A 96 5.24 -7.73 -3.54
CA TYR A 96 6.10 -7.01 -2.61
C TYR A 96 5.30 -6.36 -1.49
N HIS A 97 6.00 -6.05 -0.40
CA HIS A 97 5.52 -5.16 0.65
C HIS A 97 6.32 -3.86 0.54
N LEU A 98 5.72 -2.84 -0.06
CA LEU A 98 6.32 -1.51 -0.17
C LEU A 98 6.05 -0.73 1.11
N VAL A 99 7.10 -0.12 1.66
CA VAL A 99 7.04 0.77 2.81
C VAL A 99 7.55 2.14 2.38
N VAL A 100 6.73 3.17 2.57
CA VAL A 100 7.10 4.58 2.34
C VAL A 100 6.69 5.40 3.54
N GLU A 101 7.62 6.23 4.02
CA GLU A 101 7.30 7.30 4.96
C GLU A 101 7.32 8.61 4.20
N PHE A 102 6.25 9.40 4.34
CA PHE A 102 6.13 10.70 3.70
C PHE A 102 5.66 11.74 4.71
N ARG A 103 5.95 13.01 4.41
CA ARG A 103 5.37 14.15 5.11
C ARG A 103 5.06 15.25 4.12
N TRP A 104 4.08 16.07 4.46
CA TRP A 104 3.75 17.22 3.63
C TRP A 104 4.82 18.32 3.71
N GLY A 105 5.01 19.01 2.60
CA GLY A 105 5.68 20.31 2.56
C GLY A 105 4.71 21.46 2.77
N SER A 106 5.23 22.67 2.96
CA SER A 106 4.41 23.88 3.10
C SER A 106 4.07 24.58 1.79
N VAL A 107 4.69 24.17 0.68
CA VAL A 107 4.56 24.84 -0.62
C VAL A 107 3.57 24.10 -1.51
N THR A 108 2.68 24.86 -2.14
CA THR A 108 1.75 24.41 -3.17
C THR A 108 1.86 25.31 -4.39
N TRP A 109 1.45 24.82 -5.55
CA TRP A 109 1.54 25.53 -6.83
C TRP A 109 0.17 25.65 -7.49
N PRO A 110 -0.05 26.63 -8.39
CA PRO A 110 -1.24 26.64 -9.25
C PRO A 110 -1.38 25.30 -10.01
N PRO A 111 -2.60 24.78 -10.20
CA PRO A 111 -3.89 25.37 -9.81
C PRO A 111 -4.32 25.05 -8.36
N ARG A 112 -3.47 24.42 -7.55
CA ARG A 112 -3.79 23.89 -6.21
C ARG A 112 -3.32 24.77 -5.04
N LEU A 113 -3.18 26.09 -5.24
CA LEU A 113 -2.68 27.00 -4.20
C LEU A 113 -3.47 26.97 -2.88
N ALA A 114 -4.77 26.70 -2.94
CA ALA A 114 -5.65 26.63 -1.78
C ALA A 114 -6.32 25.27 -1.61
N LEU A 115 -5.92 24.27 -2.40
CA LEU A 115 -6.53 22.94 -2.40
C LEU A 115 -5.66 21.96 -1.63
N ALA A 116 -6.28 20.87 -1.17
CA ALA A 116 -5.61 19.74 -0.54
C ALA A 116 -4.33 19.34 -1.30
N ARG A 117 -3.24 19.13 -0.56
CA ARG A 117 -1.99 18.58 -1.10
C ARG A 117 -2.23 17.16 -1.62
N ASP A 118 -1.54 16.82 -2.70
CA ASP A 118 -1.88 15.68 -3.56
C ASP A 118 -0.62 15.03 -4.11
N SER A 119 -0.54 13.71 -4.00
CA SER A 119 0.55 12.85 -4.43
C SER A 119 0.02 11.40 -4.52
N GLY A 120 0.87 10.43 -4.80
CA GLY A 120 0.43 9.04 -4.83
C GLY A 120 1.57 8.07 -4.99
N VAL A 121 1.32 6.83 -4.58
CA VAL A 121 2.16 5.68 -4.91
C VAL A 121 1.44 4.87 -5.97
N LEU A 122 2.00 4.82 -7.17
CA LEU A 122 1.42 4.10 -8.30
C LEU A 122 2.10 2.74 -8.42
N VAL A 123 1.31 1.67 -8.30
CA VAL A 123 1.80 0.29 -8.38
C VAL A 123 1.37 -0.38 -9.68
N HIS A 124 2.20 -1.30 -10.15
CA HIS A 124 2.01 -2.03 -11.41
C HIS A 124 1.76 -1.09 -12.61
N CYS A 125 2.62 -0.07 -12.72
CA CYS A 125 2.68 0.82 -13.88
C CYS A 125 2.95 0.03 -15.16
N GLN A 126 2.17 0.27 -16.22
CA GLN A 126 2.30 -0.44 -17.49
C GLN A 126 2.11 0.48 -18.70
N GLY A 127 2.82 0.15 -19.78
CA GLY A 127 2.81 0.88 -21.04
C GLY A 127 3.80 2.05 -21.06
N PRO A 128 3.76 2.92 -22.08
CA PRO A 128 4.69 4.03 -22.19
C PRO A 128 4.58 5.03 -21.03
N ASP A 129 5.68 5.70 -20.71
CA ASP A 129 5.65 6.82 -19.76
C ASP A 129 4.61 7.87 -20.19
N GLY A 130 3.90 8.43 -19.22
CA GLY A 130 2.88 9.44 -19.46
C GLY A 130 1.66 8.98 -20.25
N ASN A 131 1.43 7.67 -20.39
CA ASN A 131 0.31 7.13 -21.17
C ASN A 131 -1.09 7.38 -20.59
N THR A 132 -1.20 8.06 -19.44
CA THR A 132 -2.47 8.68 -19.02
C THR A 132 -2.94 9.76 -20.00
N GLY A 133 -2.02 10.38 -20.74
CA GLY A 133 -2.29 11.18 -21.94
C GLY A 133 -2.11 10.33 -23.20
N LYS A 134 -3.03 10.45 -24.16
CA LYS A 134 -2.94 9.73 -25.45
C LYS A 134 -1.75 10.15 -26.32
N ASP A 135 -1.18 11.31 -26.01
CA ASP A 135 0.02 11.87 -26.62
C ASP A 135 1.31 11.47 -25.88
N PHE A 136 1.20 10.58 -24.87
CA PHE A 136 2.30 10.19 -23.98
C PHE A 136 2.95 11.37 -23.27
N ASN A 137 2.15 12.40 -22.97
CA ASN A 137 2.56 13.56 -22.19
C ASN A 137 1.74 13.73 -20.91
N GLY A 138 0.99 12.69 -20.51
CA GLY A 138 0.33 12.66 -19.21
C GLY A 138 1.34 12.57 -18.06
N PRO A 139 0.93 12.91 -16.83
CA PRO A 139 1.86 12.87 -15.70
C PRO A 139 2.12 11.48 -15.14
N TRP A 140 1.29 10.49 -15.47
CA TRP A 140 1.35 9.17 -14.89
C TRP A 140 1.27 8.07 -15.94
N MET A 141 1.62 6.85 -15.53
CA MET A 141 1.34 5.63 -16.27
C MET A 141 0.05 4.96 -15.78
N ARG A 142 -0.60 4.17 -16.66
CA ARG A 142 -1.66 3.22 -16.30
C ARG A 142 -1.19 2.38 -15.12
N SER A 143 -1.97 2.33 -14.05
CA SER A 143 -1.57 1.74 -12.76
C SER A 143 -2.77 1.60 -11.81
N ILE A 144 -2.51 1.03 -10.63
CA ILE A 144 -3.36 1.24 -9.45
C ILE A 144 -2.64 2.24 -8.55
N GLU A 145 -3.32 3.29 -8.12
CA GLU A 145 -2.77 4.30 -7.24
C GLU A 145 -3.23 4.07 -5.79
N ALA A 146 -2.28 3.89 -4.88
CA ALA A 146 -2.46 4.13 -3.46
C ALA A 146 -2.36 5.64 -3.22
N GLN A 147 -3.53 6.26 -3.07
CA GLN A 147 -3.69 7.71 -3.09
C GLN A 147 -3.09 8.34 -1.83
N ILE A 148 -2.35 9.45 -2.02
CA ILE A 148 -1.80 10.27 -0.94
C ILE A 148 -2.35 11.68 -1.13
N ILE A 149 -3.50 11.95 -0.53
CA ILE A 149 -4.14 13.27 -0.59
C ILE A 149 -4.63 13.66 0.80
N GLU A 150 -4.51 14.93 1.18
CA GLU A 150 -5.07 15.40 2.46
C GLU A 150 -6.57 15.04 2.53
N GLY A 151 -6.98 14.41 3.63
CA GLY A 151 -8.35 13.88 3.80
C GLY A 151 -8.65 12.53 3.16
N GLY A 152 -7.69 11.88 2.49
CA GLY A 152 -7.96 10.69 1.67
C GLY A 152 -6.76 9.79 1.45
N VAL A 153 -5.78 9.79 2.37
CA VAL A 153 -4.66 8.86 2.30
C VAL A 153 -5.19 7.43 2.47
N GLY A 154 -4.83 6.55 1.53
CA GLY A 154 -5.27 5.15 1.53
C GLY A 154 -6.43 4.84 0.58
N ASP A 155 -7.02 5.85 -0.08
CA ASP A 155 -7.94 5.59 -1.19
C ASP A 155 -7.24 4.84 -2.33
N PHE A 156 -8.01 4.15 -3.16
CA PHE A 156 -7.52 3.61 -4.43
C PHE A 156 -8.05 4.41 -5.62
N ILE A 157 -7.19 4.69 -6.59
CA ILE A 157 -7.61 5.15 -7.93
C ILE A 157 -7.15 4.15 -8.98
N VAL A 158 -8.07 3.79 -9.87
CA VAL A 158 -7.77 2.94 -11.01
C VAL A 158 -7.32 3.86 -12.15
N VAL A 159 -6.03 3.92 -12.45
CA VAL A 159 -5.48 4.88 -13.42
C VAL A 159 -5.48 4.27 -14.81
N ALA A 160 -6.30 4.81 -15.72
CA ALA A 160 -6.34 4.38 -17.11
C ALA A 160 -5.20 5.01 -17.91
N GLY A 161 -4.73 4.32 -18.95
CA GLY A 161 -3.84 4.89 -19.95
C GLY A 161 -4.20 4.45 -21.36
N SER A 162 -3.27 4.63 -22.29
CA SER A 162 -3.36 4.19 -23.67
C SER A 162 -2.12 3.42 -24.11
N ASP A 163 -2.28 2.49 -25.04
CA ASP A 163 -1.14 1.87 -25.73
C ASP A 163 -0.68 2.73 -26.91
N GLU A 164 0.40 2.30 -27.58
CA GLU A 164 0.98 2.95 -28.75
C GLU A 164 0.02 3.08 -29.94
N THR A 165 -1.05 2.27 -29.98
CA THR A 165 -2.09 2.34 -31.01
C THR A 165 -3.21 3.33 -30.66
N GLY A 166 -3.17 3.90 -29.44
CA GLY A 166 -4.21 4.77 -28.90
C GLY A 166 -5.39 4.00 -28.29
N ALA A 167 -5.34 2.67 -28.19
CA ALA A 167 -6.36 1.89 -27.52
C ALA A 167 -6.28 2.13 -26.00
N ARG A 168 -7.42 2.08 -25.32
CA ARG A 168 -7.50 2.34 -23.88
C ARG A 168 -7.00 1.13 -23.09
N LEU A 169 -6.01 1.34 -22.25
CA LEU A 169 -5.55 0.40 -21.23
C LEU A 169 -6.21 0.75 -19.90
N SER A 170 -7.16 -0.06 -19.47
CA SER A 170 -7.83 0.13 -18.19
C SER A 170 -7.44 -1.00 -17.24
N PRO A 171 -6.83 -0.71 -16.07
CA PRO A 171 -6.80 -1.68 -14.99
C PRO A 171 -8.23 -1.95 -14.53
N GLU A 172 -8.38 -3.07 -13.82
CA GLU A 172 -9.58 -3.40 -13.06
C GLU A 172 -9.20 -3.65 -11.60
N MET A 173 -10.05 -3.24 -10.68
CA MET A 173 -9.90 -3.51 -9.26
C MET A 173 -11.26 -3.91 -8.67
N GLY A 174 -11.31 -5.07 -8.02
CA GLY A 174 -12.48 -5.52 -7.27
C GLY A 174 -12.42 -5.05 -5.82
N ALA A 175 -13.55 -4.60 -5.27
CA ALA A 175 -13.69 -4.32 -3.85
C ALA A 175 -15.12 -4.57 -3.37
N THR A 176 -15.27 -4.93 -2.10
CA THR A 176 -16.57 -4.90 -1.41
C THR A 176 -16.79 -3.48 -0.90
N VAL A 177 -17.91 -2.87 -1.29
CA VAL A 177 -18.14 -1.44 -1.09
C VAL A 177 -19.58 -1.12 -0.67
N SER A 178 -19.72 -0.01 0.04
CA SER A 178 -21.02 0.63 0.32
C SER A 178 -21.02 2.04 -0.27
N PRO A 179 -22.13 2.52 -0.85
CA PRO A 179 -22.22 3.91 -1.27
C PRO A 179 -22.30 4.83 -0.03
N ASP A 180 -21.67 5.99 -0.12
CA ASP A 180 -21.94 7.11 0.77
C ASP A 180 -23.17 7.91 0.33
N ARG A 181 -23.53 8.93 1.11
CA ARG A 181 -24.70 9.78 0.82
C ARG A 181 -24.55 10.64 -0.45
N LEU A 182 -23.34 10.75 -1.01
CA LEU A 182 -23.07 11.44 -2.26
C LEU A 182 -22.94 10.48 -3.45
N GLY A 183 -23.08 9.17 -3.20
CA GLY A 183 -23.00 8.12 -4.22
C GLY A 183 -21.56 7.68 -4.54
N PHE A 184 -20.55 8.15 -3.80
CA PHE A 184 -19.20 7.59 -3.92
C PHE A 184 -19.11 6.27 -3.16
N PHE A 185 -18.24 5.38 -3.61
CA PHE A 185 -18.05 4.07 -2.99
C PHE A 185 -16.92 4.12 -1.97
N ARG A 186 -17.23 3.73 -0.73
CA ARG A 186 -16.23 3.45 0.31
C ARG A 186 -16.03 1.95 0.44
N TYR A 187 -14.79 1.54 0.73
CA TYR A 187 -14.51 0.17 1.11
C TYR A 187 -15.36 -0.20 2.33
N ASP A 188 -16.02 -1.34 2.25
CA ASP A 188 -16.85 -1.89 3.31
C ASP A 188 -16.79 -3.43 3.20
N PRO A 189 -16.16 -4.14 4.15
CA PRO A 189 -16.04 -5.58 4.07
C PRO A 189 -17.40 -6.31 4.09
N ASN A 190 -18.48 -5.64 4.54
CA ASN A 190 -19.84 -6.17 4.56
C ASN A 190 -20.73 -5.60 3.45
N GLY A 191 -20.16 -4.79 2.55
CA GLY A 191 -20.88 -4.17 1.44
C GLY A 191 -21.15 -5.13 0.28
N THR A 192 -21.30 -4.56 -0.92
CA THR A 192 -21.55 -5.32 -2.15
C THR A 192 -20.26 -5.40 -3.00
N PRO A 193 -19.90 -6.58 -3.53
CA PRO A 193 -18.79 -6.70 -4.47
C PRO A 193 -19.01 -5.84 -5.72
N ARG A 194 -17.96 -5.12 -6.15
CA ARG A 194 -17.98 -4.27 -7.34
C ARG A 194 -16.61 -4.24 -8.00
N VAL A 195 -16.61 -4.15 -9.34
CA VAL A 195 -15.41 -3.91 -10.15
C VAL A 195 -15.34 -2.44 -10.53
N PHE A 196 -14.14 -1.88 -10.38
CA PHE A 196 -13.77 -0.52 -10.72
C PHE A 196 -12.78 -0.54 -11.89
N THR A 197 -12.93 0.41 -12.78
CA THR A 197 -12.18 0.57 -14.04
C THR A 197 -11.59 1.98 -14.11
N GLY A 198 -10.80 2.24 -15.14
CA GLY A 198 -10.00 3.44 -15.31
C GLY A 198 -10.76 4.75 -15.10
N GLY A 199 -10.24 5.59 -14.20
CA GLY A 199 -10.80 6.86 -13.74
C GLY A 199 -11.68 6.76 -12.50
N GLN A 200 -11.98 5.54 -12.02
CA GLN A 200 -12.81 5.35 -10.84
C GLN A 200 -11.98 5.29 -9.55
N ARG A 201 -12.62 5.66 -8.45
CA ARG A 201 -12.03 5.72 -7.11
C ARG A 201 -12.78 4.79 -6.15
N ILE A 202 -12.05 4.20 -5.23
CA ILE A 202 -12.57 3.52 -4.03
C ILE A 202 -12.07 4.32 -2.84
N ASN A 203 -13.00 4.91 -2.08
CA ASN A 203 -12.66 5.64 -0.87
C ASN A 203 -12.30 4.65 0.26
N TRP A 204 -11.31 4.96 1.08
CA TRP A 204 -11.06 4.19 2.30
C TRP A 204 -12.23 4.34 3.29
N SER A 205 -12.43 3.36 4.18
CA SER A 205 -13.67 3.24 4.96
C SER A 205 -13.99 4.45 5.85
N GLY A 206 -12.97 5.12 6.39
CA GLY A 206 -13.14 6.27 7.27
C GLY A 206 -13.05 7.62 6.54
N ARG A 207 -12.95 7.64 5.21
CA ARG A 207 -12.87 8.90 4.47
C ARG A 207 -14.07 9.80 4.78
N ASP A 208 -13.78 11.05 5.11
CA ASP A 208 -14.83 12.04 5.34
C ASP A 208 -15.61 12.32 4.05
N VAL A 209 -16.93 12.13 4.13
CA VAL A 209 -17.85 12.33 3.00
C VAL A 209 -17.91 13.79 2.55
N ASP A 210 -17.61 14.74 3.43
CA ASP A 210 -17.61 16.17 3.15
C ASP A 210 -16.27 16.68 2.61
N ARG A 211 -15.28 15.80 2.41
CA ARG A 211 -13.97 16.19 1.89
C ARG A 211 -14.07 16.98 0.57
N GLY A 212 -14.80 16.48 -0.42
CA GLY A 212 -14.96 17.15 -1.72
C GLY A 212 -13.66 17.76 -2.29
N SER A 213 -13.75 19.00 -2.80
CA SER A 213 -12.60 19.84 -3.17
C SER A 213 -12.03 20.56 -1.94
N ALA A 214 -11.63 19.76 -0.94
CA ALA A 214 -11.15 20.23 0.35
C ALA A 214 -10.01 21.25 0.22
N PRO A 215 -9.96 22.25 1.12
CA PRO A 215 -8.86 23.19 1.17
C PRO A 215 -7.57 22.51 1.64
N ILE A 216 -6.45 23.20 1.44
CA ILE A 216 -5.16 22.80 2.03
C ILE A 216 -5.29 22.61 3.56
N GLY A 217 -4.69 21.53 4.07
CA GLY A 217 -4.74 21.17 5.48
C GLY A 217 -6.07 20.59 5.96
N PHE A 218 -6.96 20.21 5.03
CA PHE A 218 -8.18 19.49 5.39
C PHE A 218 -7.86 18.18 6.12
N ARG A 219 -8.68 17.87 7.13
CA ARG A 219 -8.66 16.62 7.85
C ARG A 219 -10.08 16.17 8.19
N GLY A 220 -10.38 14.94 7.85
CA GLY A 220 -11.57 14.21 8.25
C GLY A 220 -11.50 13.72 9.70
N VAL A 221 -12.66 13.48 10.31
CA VAL A 221 -12.75 13.07 11.72
C VAL A 221 -12.03 11.74 12.00
N ALA A 222 -12.04 10.82 11.05
CA ALA A 222 -11.42 9.51 11.19
C ALA A 222 -10.02 9.41 10.57
N ASP A 223 -9.51 10.47 9.95
CA ASP A 223 -8.23 10.47 9.24
C ASP A 223 -7.08 9.94 10.12
N VAL A 224 -6.29 9.05 9.52
CA VAL A 224 -5.22 8.30 10.19
C VAL A 224 -3.83 8.76 9.77
N GLU A 225 -3.69 9.61 8.75
CA GLU A 225 -2.40 10.20 8.37
C GLU A 225 -1.89 11.17 9.44
N GLY A 226 -0.57 11.41 9.46
CA GLY A 226 0.07 12.36 10.38
C GLY A 226 -0.49 13.78 10.20
N HIS A 227 -0.59 14.53 11.30
CA HIS A 227 -1.19 15.85 11.26
C HIS A 227 -0.21 16.92 10.75
N GLY A 228 -0.65 17.72 9.79
CA GLY A 228 0.08 18.89 9.32
C GLY A 228 1.38 18.53 8.60
N LEU A 229 2.50 18.55 9.34
CA LEU A 229 3.84 18.26 8.82
C LEU A 229 4.48 17.02 9.46
N GLU A 230 3.70 16.26 10.23
CA GLU A 230 4.13 14.99 10.79
C GLU A 230 4.35 13.93 9.71
N TRP A 231 5.21 12.98 10.01
CA TRP A 231 5.44 11.82 9.14
C TRP A 231 4.24 10.88 9.17
N THR A 232 3.91 10.36 8.00
CA THR A 232 2.91 9.31 7.78
C THR A 232 3.63 8.11 7.19
N ARG A 233 3.39 6.94 7.79
CA ARG A 233 3.81 5.66 7.24
C ARG A 233 2.70 5.11 6.36
N LEU A 234 3.00 4.90 5.09
CA LEU A 234 2.15 4.19 4.14
C LEU A 234 2.83 2.88 3.77
N GLU A 235 2.11 1.78 3.91
CA GLU A 235 2.52 0.48 3.45
C GLU A 235 1.55 0.02 2.36
N VAL A 236 2.09 -0.51 1.27
CA VAL A 236 1.31 -1.07 0.15
C VAL A 236 1.75 -2.51 -0.02
N VAL A 237 0.89 -3.43 0.41
CA VAL A 237 1.11 -4.87 0.28
C VAL A 237 0.48 -5.31 -1.05
N VAL A 238 1.33 -5.72 -1.98
CA VAL A 238 0.95 -6.16 -3.33
C VAL A 238 1.17 -7.66 -3.43
N GLU A 239 0.08 -8.39 -3.53
CA GLU A 239 -0.02 -9.83 -3.72
C GLU A 239 -0.61 -10.12 -5.11
N PRO A 240 -0.50 -11.35 -5.64
CA PRO A 240 -0.94 -11.67 -6.99
C PRO A 240 -2.41 -11.31 -7.30
N ASP A 241 -3.29 -11.34 -6.29
CA ASP A 241 -4.72 -11.10 -6.43
C ASP A 241 -5.26 -9.99 -5.50
N ARG A 242 -4.38 -9.31 -4.76
CA ARG A 242 -4.79 -8.35 -3.73
C ARG A 242 -3.78 -7.22 -3.56
N ILE A 243 -4.30 -6.01 -3.38
CA ILE A 243 -3.53 -4.85 -2.95
C ILE A 243 -4.15 -4.34 -1.67
N THR A 244 -3.33 -4.11 -0.64
CA THR A 244 -3.76 -3.59 0.66
C THR A 244 -2.94 -2.35 0.99
N ASN A 245 -3.61 -1.23 1.28
CA ASN A 245 -2.98 -0.05 1.85
C ASN A 245 -3.04 -0.15 3.37
N ILE A 246 -1.97 0.23 4.07
CA ILE A 246 -1.94 0.36 5.52
C ILE A 246 -1.36 1.75 5.84
N VAL A 247 -2.15 2.61 6.50
CA VAL A 247 -1.77 3.97 6.84
C VAL A 247 -1.61 4.08 8.35
N ASN A 248 -0.40 4.33 8.82
CA ASN A 248 -0.07 4.38 10.26
C ASN A 248 -0.61 3.16 11.04
N GLY A 249 -0.55 1.96 10.44
CA GLY A 249 -1.03 0.71 11.04
C GLY A 249 -2.53 0.41 10.86
N HIS A 250 -3.28 1.30 10.20
CA HIS A 250 -4.70 1.11 9.88
C HIS A 250 -4.87 0.59 8.45
N VAL A 251 -5.59 -0.52 8.29
CA VAL A 251 -5.94 -1.13 6.99
C VAL A 251 -7.19 -0.48 6.41
#